data_AF-D7II83-F1
#
_entry.id   AF-D7II83-F1
#
_cell.length_a   1.000
_cell.length_b   1.000
_cell.length_c   1.000
_cell.angle_alpha   90.00
_cell.angle_beta   90.00
_cell.angle_gamma   90.00
#
_symmetry.space_group_name_H-M   'P 1'
#
loop_
_entity.id
_entity.type
_entity.pdbx_description
1 polymer ?
#
loop_
_entity_poly.entity_id
_entity_poly.type
_entity_poly.pdbx_seq_one_letter_code
_entity_poly.pdbx_strand_id
1 'polypeptide(L)'
;MKKALFFLAMLPLILFSACSDDNENVTGLNGTIWEYNDGKYYKTILSFWETSFEMKSSLDIDEDGVFEISTTDKGTYEMNGNDLYFNSNDIDIKSARIDGDLIYIQLDESTDNIIFHKK
;
A
#
# COMPACT_ATOMS: atom_id res chain seq x y z
N MET A 1 -70.80 13.43 1.08
CA MET A 1 -69.56 13.90 1.75
C MET A 1 -69.06 12.75 2.62
N LYS A 2 -67.89 12.16 2.30
CA LYS A 2 -66.63 12.25 3.11
C LYS A 2 -66.75 11.48 4.46
N LYS A 3 -65.93 10.49 4.83
CA LYS A 3 -64.68 9.90 4.30
C LYS A 3 -64.55 8.47 4.83
N ALA A 4 -64.04 7.55 4.02
CA ALA A 4 -63.49 6.28 4.49
C ALA A 4 -62.12 6.55 5.15
N LEU A 5 -61.91 6.05 6.37
CA LEU A 5 -60.60 6.05 7.01
C LEU A 5 -59.95 4.69 6.76
N PHE A 6 -59.15 4.61 5.71
CA PHE A 6 -58.18 3.54 5.52
C PHE A 6 -56.95 3.86 6.37
N PHE A 7 -56.73 3.11 7.46
CA PHE A 7 -55.43 3.10 8.13
C PHE A 7 -54.52 2.16 7.35
N LEU A 8 -53.82 2.71 6.36
CA LEU A 8 -52.70 2.04 5.71
C LEU A 8 -51.47 2.23 6.61
N ALA A 9 -51.19 1.23 7.43
CA ALA A 9 -49.95 1.17 8.19
C ALA A 9 -48.78 1.06 7.21
N MET A 10 -48.04 2.16 7.07
CA MET A 10 -46.82 2.24 6.30
C MET A 10 -45.75 1.48 7.08
N LEU A 11 -45.44 0.24 6.68
CA LEU A 11 -44.23 -0.43 7.15
C LEU A 11 -43.03 0.39 6.65
N PRO A 12 -42.11 0.83 7.53
CA PRO A 12 -40.80 1.22 7.06
C PRO A 12 -40.13 -0.06 6.55
N LEU A 13 -40.02 -0.17 5.23
CA LEU A 13 -38.99 -1.00 4.60
C LEU A 13 -37.67 -0.44 5.10
N ILE A 14 -37.14 -1.04 6.16
CA ILE A 14 -35.73 -0.93 6.50
C ILE A 14 -35.04 -1.61 5.32
N LEU A 15 -34.76 -0.79 4.30
CA LEU A 15 -33.77 -1.09 3.29
C LEU A 15 -32.49 -1.31 4.10
N PHE A 16 -32.14 -2.57 4.31
CA PHE A 16 -30.75 -2.91 4.52
C PHE A 16 -30.05 -2.37 3.27
N SER A 17 -29.47 -1.19 3.39
CA SER A 17 -28.27 -0.84 2.66
C SER A 17 -27.27 -1.93 3.03
N ALA A 18 -27.30 -3.05 2.30
CA ALA A 18 -26.06 -3.73 2.03
C ALA A 18 -25.20 -2.65 1.39
N CYS A 19 -24.30 -2.08 2.18
CA CYS A 19 -23.12 -1.44 1.63
C CYS A 19 -22.53 -2.51 0.72
N SER A 20 -22.80 -2.35 -0.58
CA SER A 20 -21.81 -2.57 -1.61
C SER A 20 -20.55 -1.97 -1.03
N ASP A 21 -19.70 -2.79 -0.43
CA ASP A 21 -18.36 -2.32 -0.16
C ASP A 21 -17.71 -2.39 -1.52
N ASP A 22 -17.78 -1.21 -2.12
CA ASP A 22 -17.36 -0.90 -3.44
C ASP A 22 -15.94 -1.44 -3.61
N ASN A 23 -15.71 -1.97 -4.79
CA ASN A 23 -14.42 -2.32 -5.31
C ASN A 23 -13.58 -1.03 -5.43
N GLU A 24 -13.21 -0.41 -4.30
CA GLU A 24 -12.25 0.68 -4.17
C GLU A 24 -10.84 0.12 -4.34
N ASN A 25 -10.62 -0.55 -5.46
CA ASN A 25 -9.28 -0.84 -5.92
C ASN A 25 -8.70 0.50 -6.41
N VAL A 26 -7.53 0.87 -5.88
CA VAL A 26 -6.77 2.11 -6.11
C VAL A 26 -7.02 3.26 -5.10
N THR A 27 -6.69 3.09 -3.80
CA THR A 27 -6.45 4.25 -2.89
C THR A 27 -5.46 4.03 -1.72
N GLY A 28 -5.17 2.82 -1.26
CA GLY A 28 -4.53 2.61 0.05
C GLY A 28 -3.10 3.16 0.23
N LEU A 29 -2.32 3.31 -0.85
CA LEU A 29 -0.90 3.72 -0.77
C LEU A 29 -0.63 5.15 -1.21
N ASN A 30 -1.56 5.83 -1.89
CA ASN A 30 -1.30 7.15 -2.43
C ASN A 30 -0.90 8.15 -1.33
N GLY A 31 0.26 8.79 -1.48
CA GLY A 31 0.80 9.74 -0.51
C GLY A 31 1.43 9.12 0.73
N THR A 32 1.63 7.79 0.76
CA THR A 32 2.26 7.11 1.90
C THR A 32 3.78 6.96 1.72
N ILE A 33 4.48 6.90 2.84
CA ILE A 33 5.93 6.67 2.92
C ILE A 33 6.18 5.49 3.85
N TRP A 34 7.10 4.63 3.42
CA TRP A 34 7.46 3.40 4.10
C TRP A 34 8.98 3.29 4.22
N GLU A 35 9.46 2.72 5.32
CA GLU A 35 10.89 2.61 5.58
C GLU A 35 11.27 1.17 5.93
N TYR A 36 12.34 0.71 5.30
CA TYR A 36 13.16 -0.39 5.77
C TYR A 36 14.47 0.18 6.31
N ASN A 37 14.94 -0.33 7.44
CA ASN A 37 16.22 0.01 8.03
C ASN A 37 16.79 -1.24 8.70
N ASP A 38 18.03 -1.61 8.38
CA ASP A 38 18.70 -2.78 8.97
C ASP A 38 19.24 -2.51 10.40
N GLY A 39 19.04 -1.28 10.89
CA GLY A 39 19.45 -0.80 12.19
C GLY A 39 20.87 -0.23 12.24
N LYS A 40 21.60 -0.25 11.11
CA LYS A 40 23.01 0.14 11.07
C LYS A 40 23.39 0.88 9.80
N TYR A 41 23.46 0.18 8.67
CA TYR A 41 24.20 0.67 7.50
C TYR A 41 23.30 0.88 6.30
N TYR A 42 22.12 0.29 6.29
CA TYR A 42 21.26 0.30 5.13
C TYR A 42 19.87 0.82 5.48
N LYS A 43 19.41 1.78 4.69
CA LYS A 43 18.09 2.36 4.80
C LYS A 43 17.46 2.47 3.41
N THR A 44 16.20 2.06 3.31
CA THR A 44 15.40 2.27 2.11
C THR A 44 14.10 2.98 2.45
N ILE A 45 13.78 4.00 1.67
CA ILE A 45 12.51 4.71 1.71
C ILE A 45 11.72 4.39 0.45
N LEU A 46 10.48 3.93 0.64
CA LEU A 46 9.53 3.66 -0.44
C LEU A 46 8.39 4.67 -0.35
N SER A 47 8.19 5.45 -1.40
CA SER A 47 7.15 6.49 -1.48
C SER A 47 6.20 6.20 -2.63
N PHE A 48 4.90 6.43 -2.44
CA PHE A 48 3.88 6.17 -3.44
C PHE A 48 3.07 7.43 -3.74
N TRP A 49 2.76 7.67 -5.01
CA TRP A 49 1.87 8.74 -5.46
C TRP A 49 1.10 8.30 -6.70
N GLU A 50 -0.22 8.49 -6.70
CA GLU A 50 -1.12 7.97 -7.73
C GLU A 50 -0.82 6.48 -8.01
N THR A 51 -0.38 6.14 -9.23
CA THR A 51 0.05 4.80 -9.64
C THR A 51 1.57 4.63 -9.74
N SER A 52 2.34 5.56 -9.17
CA SER A 52 3.80 5.63 -9.24
C SER A 52 4.46 5.39 -7.87
N PHE A 53 5.70 4.92 -7.91
CA PHE A 53 6.53 4.76 -6.71
C PHE A 53 7.96 5.27 -6.91
N GLU A 54 8.63 5.59 -5.81
CA GLU A 54 10.07 5.87 -5.72
C GLU A 54 10.65 5.00 -4.60
N MET A 55 11.73 4.29 -4.89
CA MET A 55 12.53 3.57 -3.90
C MET A 55 13.91 4.22 -3.80
N LYS A 56 14.18 4.84 -2.65
CA LYS A 56 15.47 5.45 -2.33
C LYS A 56 16.23 4.60 -1.35
N SER A 57 17.31 3.99 -1.78
CA SER A 57 18.21 3.23 -0.91
C SER A 57 19.45 4.04 -0.57
N SER A 58 19.92 3.92 0.66
CA SER A 58 21.08 4.62 1.20
C SER A 58 21.95 3.62 1.95
N LEU A 59 23.27 3.72 1.75
CA LEU A 59 24.28 2.88 2.39
C LEU A 59 25.35 3.75 3.05
N ASP A 60 25.58 3.49 4.33
CA ASP A 60 26.72 3.93 5.13
C ASP A 60 27.85 2.91 4.90
N ILE A 61 28.90 3.33 4.20
CA ILE A 61 29.97 2.41 3.79
C ILE A 61 31.11 2.29 4.80
N ASP A 62 31.28 3.27 5.68
CA ASP A 62 32.37 3.32 6.66
C ASP A 62 31.90 3.19 8.11
N GLU A 63 30.61 2.95 8.30
CA GLU A 63 29.94 2.66 9.56
C GLU A 63 29.97 3.82 10.56
N ASP A 64 30.07 5.06 10.08
CA ASP A 64 30.18 6.26 10.91
C ASP A 64 28.83 6.93 11.26
N GLY A 65 27.73 6.41 10.69
CA GLY A 65 26.36 6.90 10.85
C GLY A 65 25.95 7.94 9.82
N VAL A 66 26.81 8.27 8.85
CA VAL A 66 26.51 9.08 7.67
C VAL A 66 26.25 8.14 6.49
N PHE A 67 25.37 8.52 5.57
CA PHE A 67 25.09 7.74 4.36
C PHE A 67 25.80 8.39 3.18
N GLU A 68 26.74 7.68 2.55
CA GLU A 68 27.57 8.20 1.45
C GLU A 68 26.98 7.83 0.09
N ILE A 69 26.40 6.65 -0.02
CA ILE A 69 25.87 6.12 -1.26
C ILE A 69 24.35 6.21 -1.24
N SER A 70 23.77 6.79 -2.30
CA SER A 70 22.33 6.75 -2.53
C SER A 70 22.01 6.30 -3.94
N THR A 71 21.02 5.44 -4.06
CA THR A 71 20.40 5.06 -5.33
C THR A 71 18.92 5.39 -5.28
N THR A 72 18.35 5.66 -6.44
CA THR A 72 16.92 5.93 -6.60
C THR A 72 16.41 5.12 -7.76
N ASP A 73 15.39 4.31 -7.51
CA ASP A 73 14.61 3.62 -8.50
C ASP A 73 13.19 4.20 -8.54
N LYS A 74 12.57 4.22 -9.72
CA LYS A 74 11.24 4.75 -9.96
C LYS A 74 10.48 3.85 -10.91
N GLY A 75 9.18 3.75 -10.68
CA GLY A 75 8.32 3.00 -11.57
C GLY A 75 6.85 3.21 -11.27
N THR A 76 6.05 2.28 -11.75
CA THR A 76 4.61 2.22 -11.47
C THR A 76 4.28 1.03 -10.59
N TYR A 77 3.14 1.10 -9.90
CA TYR A 77 2.62 0.00 -9.12
C TYR A 77 1.13 -0.21 -9.36
N GLU A 78 0.69 -1.44 -9.15
CA GLU A 78 -0.72 -1.85 -9.17
C GLU A 78 -1.04 -2.64 -7.89
N MET A 79 -2.29 -2.57 -7.46
CA MET A 79 -2.81 -3.32 -6.32
C MET A 79 -3.90 -4.29 -6.76
N ASN A 80 -3.86 -5.51 -6.25
CA ASN A 80 -4.94 -6.48 -6.37
C ASN A 80 -5.25 -7.07 -4.99
N GLY A 81 -6.21 -6.47 -4.29
CA GLY A 81 -6.42 -6.77 -2.87
C GLY A 81 -5.17 -6.38 -2.06
N ASN A 82 -4.54 -7.36 -1.43
CA ASN A 82 -3.33 -7.14 -0.62
C ASN A 82 -2.02 -7.31 -1.40
N ASP A 83 -2.08 -7.80 -2.64
CA ASP A 83 -0.89 -8.02 -3.45
C ASP A 83 -0.49 -6.73 -4.18
N LEU A 84 0.82 -6.48 -4.23
CA LEU A 84 1.44 -5.34 -4.88
C LEU A 84 2.30 -5.79 -6.06
N TYR A 85 2.10 -5.15 -7.20
CA TYR A 85 2.88 -5.43 -8.41
C TYR A 85 3.66 -4.18 -8.78
N PHE A 86 4.98 -4.29 -8.87
CA PHE A 86 5.87 -3.19 -9.21
C PHE A 86 6.37 -3.37 -10.66
N ASN A 87 6.43 -2.27 -11.39
CA ASN A 87 6.99 -2.23 -12.73
C ASN A 87 8.05 -1.12 -12.79
N SER A 88 9.31 -1.55 -12.90
CA SER A 88 10.48 -0.71 -13.09
C SER A 88 11.49 -1.45 -14.00
N ASN A 89 12.39 -0.69 -14.63
CA ASN A 89 13.51 -1.25 -15.38
C ASN A 89 14.74 -1.55 -14.50
N ASP A 90 14.81 -0.98 -13.29
CA ASP A 90 16.02 -1.00 -12.46
C ASP A 90 15.91 -1.96 -11.26
N ILE A 91 14.69 -2.32 -10.84
CA ILE A 91 14.45 -3.33 -9.79
C ILE A 91 13.53 -4.44 -10.27
N ASP A 92 13.89 -5.68 -9.93
CA ASP A 92 13.09 -6.88 -10.18
C ASP A 92 12.53 -7.38 -8.85
N ILE A 93 11.26 -7.05 -8.58
CA ILE A 93 10.52 -7.49 -7.38
C ILE A 93 9.74 -8.76 -7.74
N LYS A 94 10.04 -9.86 -7.05
CA LYS A 94 9.40 -11.18 -7.30
C LYS A 94 7.99 -11.24 -6.75
N SER A 95 7.81 -10.75 -5.54
CA SER A 95 6.50 -10.64 -4.91
C SER A 95 6.48 -9.50 -3.92
N ALA A 96 5.30 -8.91 -3.74
CA ALA A 96 5.07 -7.96 -2.67
C ALA A 96 3.63 -8.01 -2.18
N ARG A 97 3.44 -7.78 -0.88
CA ARG A 97 2.12 -7.69 -0.26
C ARG A 97 2.09 -6.65 0.83
N ILE A 98 0.92 -6.09 1.08
CA ILE A 98 0.63 -5.22 2.22
C ILE A 98 -0.24 -5.93 3.25
N ASP A 99 0.08 -5.73 4.52
CA ASP A 99 -0.71 -6.17 5.66
C ASP A 99 -0.66 -5.10 6.76
N GLY A 100 -1.71 -4.28 6.85
CA GLY A 100 -1.79 -3.15 7.77
C GLY A 100 -0.67 -2.14 7.53
N ASP A 101 0.18 -1.95 8.54
CA ASP A 101 1.31 -1.02 8.53
C ASP A 101 2.64 -1.66 8.11
N LEU A 102 2.57 -2.83 7.47
CA LEU A 102 3.73 -3.56 6.93
C LEU A 102 3.59 -3.81 5.42
N ILE A 103 4.66 -3.55 4.67
CA ILE A 103 4.83 -4.05 3.30
C ILE A 103 5.96 -5.08 3.32
N TYR A 104 5.70 -6.24 2.72
CA TYR A 104 6.66 -7.31 2.55
C TYR A 104 7.08 -7.35 1.09
N ILE A 105 8.37 -7.23 0.80
CA ILE A 105 8.93 -7.28 -0.56
C ILE A 105 9.93 -8.42 -0.65
N GLN A 106 9.79 -9.26 -1.66
CA GLN A 106 10.74 -10.31 -1.99
C GLN A 106 11.46 -9.97 -3.29
N LEU A 107 12.79 -9.88 -3.23
CA LEU A 107 13.65 -9.63 -4.40
C LEU A 107 14.20 -10.94 -5.01
N ASP A 108 14.35 -11.97 -4.18
CA ASP A 108 14.82 -13.30 -4.58
C ASP A 108 13.97 -14.36 -3.86
N GLU A 109 13.43 -15.32 -4.60
CA GLU A 109 12.57 -16.41 -4.10
C GLU A 109 13.26 -17.27 -3.03
N SER A 110 14.59 -17.25 -2.96
CA SER A 110 15.40 -17.95 -1.97
C SER A 110 15.67 -17.16 -0.69
N THR A 111 15.26 -15.88 -0.64
CA THR A 111 15.49 -14.98 0.50
C THR A 111 14.21 -14.64 1.25
N ASP A 112 14.36 -14.29 2.54
CA ASP A 112 13.28 -13.75 3.35
C ASP A 112 12.84 -12.37 2.82
N ASN A 113 11.61 -11.99 3.16
CA ASN A 113 11.06 -10.69 2.77
C ASN A 113 11.80 -9.54 3.45
N ILE A 114 12.05 -8.48 2.69
CA ILE A 114 12.36 -7.15 3.22
C ILE A 114 11.05 -6.56 3.75
N ILE A 115 11.03 -6.18 5.02
CA ILE A 115 9.83 -5.66 5.69
C ILE A 115 9.96 -4.15 5.85
N PHE A 116 9.08 -3.44 5.16
CA PHE A 116 8.94 -1.99 5.26
C PHE A 116 7.85 -1.64 6.26
N HIS A 117 8.12 -0.64 7.09
CA HIS A 117 7.19 -0.10 8.07
C HIS A 117 6.65 1.24 7.60
N LYS A 118 5.34 1.44 7.76
CA LYS A 118 4.70 2.74 7.49
C LYS A 118 5.29 3.81 8.42
N LYS A 119 5.54 5.01 7.88
CA LYS A 119 6.03 6.18 8.62
C LYS A 119 4.93 7.12 9.09
#